data_AF-A0A673YFY7-F1
#
_entry.id   AF-A0A673YFY7-F1
#
_cell.length_a   1.000
_cell.length_b   1.000
_cell.length_c   1.000
_cell.angle_alpha   90.00
_cell.angle_beta   90.00
_cell.angle_gamma   90.00
#
_symmetry.space_group_name_H-M   'P 1'
#
loop_
_entity.id
_entity.type
_entity.pdbx_description
1 polymer ?
#
loop_
_entity_poly.entity_id
_entity_poly.type
_entity_poly.pdbx_seq_one_letter_code
_entity_poly.pdbx_strand_id
1 'polypeptide(L)'
;LQGVVVKNMSFKLGQTLTITGIPNSEATHFVINVGNSEDDLALHMNPRRGVWMCVFAFNLTHADVNVLLSSHINITFTKEQFLVALPDGLVIHFPNRQRDENYK
;
A
#
# COMPACT_ATOMS: atom_id res chain seq x y z
N LEU A 1 -4.83 9.90 13.56
CA LEU A 1 -3.94 8.74 13.24
C LEU A 1 -2.57 9.01 13.86
N GLN A 2 -2.00 8.11 14.67
CA GLN A 2 -0.57 8.17 15.03
C GLN A 2 0.22 7.47 13.92
N GLY A 3 1.01 8.21 13.16
CA GLY A 3 1.76 7.70 12.00
C GLY A 3 2.39 8.83 11.19
N VAL A 4 3.11 8.48 10.13
CA VAL A 4 3.63 9.47 9.17
C VAL A 4 2.50 9.91 8.26
N VAL A 5 2.27 11.23 8.19
CA VAL A 5 1.29 11.83 7.29
C VAL A 5 2.01 12.79 6.36
N VAL A 6 1.84 12.58 5.06
CA VAL A 6 2.37 13.45 4.02
C VAL A 6 1.18 14.08 3.30
N LYS A 7 1.14 15.40 3.23
CA LYS A 7 0.08 16.18 2.58
C LYS A 7 0.69 17.05 1.49
N ASN A 8 -0.09 17.38 0.47
CA ASN A 8 0.31 18.22 -0.66
C ASN A 8 1.45 17.61 -1.50
N MET A 9 1.60 16.29 -1.46
CA MET A 9 2.54 15.56 -2.31
C MET A 9 1.77 15.07 -3.54
N SER A 10 2.03 15.66 -4.71
CA SER A 10 1.35 15.23 -5.92
C SER A 10 1.85 13.85 -6.36
N PHE A 11 0.96 12.87 -6.36
CA PHE A 11 1.18 11.53 -6.88
C PHE A 11 0.29 11.30 -8.09
N LYS A 12 0.87 11.34 -9.30
CA LYS A 12 0.16 11.36 -10.59
C LYS A 12 0.24 10.03 -11.33
N LEU A 13 -0.65 9.84 -12.30
CA LEU A 13 -0.64 8.67 -13.19
C LEU A 13 0.74 8.34 -13.73
N GLY A 14 1.08 7.05 -13.69
CA GLY A 14 2.36 6.51 -14.16
C GLY A 14 3.55 6.80 -13.25
N GLN A 15 3.40 7.60 -12.19
CA GLN A 15 4.46 7.77 -11.20
C GLN A 15 4.51 6.58 -10.25
N THR A 16 5.70 6.36 -9.68
CA THR A 16 5.93 5.35 -8.64
C THR A 16 6.24 6.04 -7.32
N LEU A 17 5.43 5.77 -6.30
CA LEU A 17 5.70 6.10 -4.91
C LEU A 17 6.49 4.94 -4.28
N THR A 18 7.71 5.24 -3.85
CA THR A 18 8.57 4.28 -3.14
C THR A 18 8.48 4.52 -1.64
N ILE A 19 8.05 3.52 -0.89
CA ILE A 19 7.92 3.58 0.58
C ILE A 19 8.94 2.62 1.17
N THR A 20 9.91 3.15 1.89
CA THR A 20 10.90 2.37 2.63
C THR A 20 10.63 2.46 4.12
N GLY A 21 10.60 1.32 4.80
CA GLY A 21 10.45 1.28 6.23
C GLY A 21 10.90 -0.05 6.80
N ILE A 22 11.12 -0.05 8.12
CA ILE A 22 11.39 -1.25 8.90
C ILE A 22 10.17 -1.42 9.81
N PRO A 23 9.32 -2.44 9.59
CA PRO A 23 8.23 -2.73 10.51
C PRO A 23 8.77 -3.00 11.92
N ASN A 24 8.10 -2.47 12.93
CA ASN A 24 8.40 -2.83 14.32
C ASN A 24 8.17 -4.34 14.51
N SER A 25 9.13 -5.07 15.09
CA SER A 25 9.07 -6.53 15.29
C SER A 25 7.85 -6.98 16.10
N GLU A 26 7.37 -6.11 16.98
CA GLU A 26 6.21 -6.36 17.84
C GLU A 26 4.89 -5.89 17.23
N ALA A 27 4.92 -5.20 16.08
CA ALA A 27 3.69 -4.74 15.43
C ALA A 27 2.89 -5.91 14.88
N THR A 28 1.59 -5.90 15.15
CA THR A 28 0.65 -6.88 14.59
C THR A 28 0.20 -6.51 13.18
N HIS A 29 0.40 -5.28 12.75
CA HIS A 29 0.09 -4.79 11.40
C HIS A 29 0.70 -3.40 11.17
N PHE A 30 0.74 -2.97 9.91
CA PHE A 30 0.92 -1.58 9.54
C PHE A 30 -0.02 -1.23 8.39
N VAL A 31 -0.23 0.06 8.16
CA VAL A 31 -1.17 0.54 7.14
C VAL A 31 -0.48 1.55 6.23
N ILE A 32 -0.67 1.39 4.93
CA ILE A 32 -0.34 2.40 3.91
C ILE A 32 -1.66 2.87 3.30
N ASN A 33 -1.91 4.17 3.39
CA ASN A 33 -3.09 4.82 2.84
C ASN A 33 -2.67 5.79 1.73
N VAL A 34 -3.39 5.78 0.60
CA VAL A 34 -3.29 6.79 -0.45
C VAL A 34 -4.71 7.30 -0.74
N GLY A 35 -4.88 8.60 -0.84
CA GLY A 35 -6.19 9.24 -1.04
C GLY A 35 -6.07 10.74 -1.18
N ASN A 36 -7.20 11.43 -1.24
CA ASN A 36 -7.27 12.90 -1.28
C ASN A 36 -7.49 13.51 0.11
N SER A 37 -7.96 12.71 1.06
CA SER A 37 -8.19 13.11 2.44
C SER A 37 -8.20 11.89 3.37
N GLU A 38 -8.28 12.13 4.69
CA GLU A 38 -8.36 11.06 5.69
C GLU A 38 -9.67 10.24 5.57
N ASP A 39 -10.72 10.83 5.01
CA ASP A 39 -12.04 10.20 4.79
C ASP A 39 -12.25 9.69 3.36
N ASP A 40 -11.31 9.98 2.45
CA ASP A 40 -11.41 9.65 1.02
C ASP A 40 -10.16 8.89 0.54
N LEU A 41 -10.11 7.61 0.90
CA LEU A 41 -9.00 6.70 0.62
C LEU A 41 -9.21 5.93 -0.69
N ALA A 42 -8.29 6.12 -1.62
CA ALA A 42 -8.21 5.38 -2.88
C ALA A 42 -7.64 3.98 -2.72
N LEU A 43 -6.66 3.86 -1.82
CA LEU A 43 -5.95 2.63 -1.48
C LEU A 43 -5.79 2.56 0.04
N HIS A 44 -6.21 1.45 0.63
CA HIS A 44 -5.97 1.09 2.02
C HIS A 44 -5.30 -0.27 2.07
N MET A 45 -3.98 -0.28 2.23
CA MET A 45 -3.15 -1.48 2.30
C MET A 45 -2.84 -1.78 3.77
N ASN A 46 -3.32 -2.92 4.26
CA ASN A 46 -3.21 -3.32 5.67
C ASN A 46 -2.57 -4.71 5.82
N PRO A 47 -1.25 -4.83 5.60
CA PRO A 47 -0.50 -6.03 5.96
C PRO A 47 -0.58 -6.30 7.47
N ARG A 48 -0.99 -7.51 7.82
CA ARG A 48 -1.11 -7.99 9.20
C ARG A 48 -0.13 -9.12 9.47
N ARG A 49 0.52 -9.12 10.63
CA ARG A 49 1.36 -10.22 11.09
C ARG A 49 0.47 -11.42 11.44
N GLY A 50 0.57 -12.48 10.64
CA GLY A 50 0.03 -13.80 10.94
C GLY A 50 1.05 -14.68 11.67
N VAL A 51 0.64 -15.90 12.03
CA VAL A 51 1.47 -16.87 12.77
C VAL A 51 2.67 -17.35 11.95
N TRP A 52 2.57 -17.32 10.62
CA TRP A 52 3.64 -17.77 9.70
C TRP A 52 4.03 -16.75 8.60
N MET A 53 3.32 -15.62 8.46
CA MET A 53 3.54 -14.66 7.36
C MET A 53 2.76 -13.34 7.55
N CYS A 54 3.17 -12.24 6.88
CA CYS A 54 2.31 -11.07 6.71
C CYS A 54 1.13 -11.38 5.78
N VAL A 55 -0.11 -11.29 6.24
CA VAL A 55 -1.33 -11.44 5.44
C VAL A 55 -1.84 -10.05 5.06
N PHE A 56 -1.96 -9.78 3.76
CA PHE A 56 -2.69 -8.61 3.30
C PHE A 56 -4.20 -8.91 3.30
N ALA A 57 -4.94 -8.29 4.21
CA ALA A 57 -6.40 -8.38 4.19
C ALA A 57 -6.96 -7.37 3.18
N PHE A 58 -7.01 -7.77 1.91
CA PHE A 58 -7.82 -7.08 0.89
C PHE A 58 -9.11 -7.87 0.66
N ASN A 59 -10.19 -7.18 0.27
CA ASN A 59 -11.52 -7.78 0.10
C ASN A 59 -11.64 -8.75 -1.11
N LEU A 60 -10.57 -9.46 -1.52
CA LEU A 60 -10.53 -10.51 -2.57
C LEU A 60 -9.36 -11.51 -2.37
N THR A 61 -9.74 -12.77 -2.16
CA THR A 61 -9.14 -14.11 -2.46
C THR A 61 -7.64 -14.43 -2.57
N HIS A 62 -6.64 -13.59 -2.29
CA HIS A 62 -5.24 -14.09 -2.20
C HIS A 62 -4.61 -13.77 -0.84
N ALA A 63 -4.74 -14.73 0.07
CA ALA A 63 -3.97 -14.81 1.31
C ALA A 63 -2.69 -15.58 0.99
N ASP A 64 -1.54 -14.92 1.07
CA ASP A 64 -0.20 -15.47 1.37
C ASP A 64 0.88 -14.71 0.60
N VAL A 65 1.45 -13.68 1.22
CA VAL A 65 2.53 -12.88 0.60
C VAL A 65 3.61 -12.55 1.61
N ASN A 66 4.86 -12.88 1.30
CA ASN A 66 5.98 -12.69 2.22
C ASN A 66 6.54 -11.27 2.12
N VAL A 67 6.11 -10.38 3.01
CA VAL A 67 6.79 -9.07 3.18
C VAL A 67 7.99 -9.27 4.09
N LEU A 68 9.17 -9.50 3.51
CA LEU A 68 10.42 -9.58 4.25
C LEU A 68 10.66 -8.27 5.05
N LEU A 69 11.16 -8.41 6.28
CA LEU A 69 11.27 -7.35 7.31
C LEU A 69 12.27 -6.20 7.03
N SER A 70 12.67 -5.98 5.78
CA SER A 70 13.48 -4.83 5.37
C SER A 70 13.23 -4.55 3.89
N SER A 71 12.33 -3.63 3.59
CA SER A 71 11.69 -3.66 2.28
C SER A 71 11.17 -2.30 1.83
N HIS A 72 11.53 -1.96 0.60
CA HIS A 72 10.85 -0.93 -0.17
C HIS A 72 9.57 -1.54 -0.76
N ILE A 73 8.47 -0.80 -0.68
CA ILE A 73 7.21 -1.11 -1.38
C ILE A 73 7.05 -0.03 -2.45
N ASN A 74 6.83 -0.45 -3.68
CA ASN A 74 6.61 0.47 -4.79
C ASN A 74 5.14 0.45 -5.17
N ILE A 75 4.51 1.62 -5.16
CA ILE A 75 3.13 1.81 -5.59
C ILE A 75 3.15 2.63 -6.86
N THR A 76 2.69 2.06 -7.96
CA THR A 76 2.44 2.78 -9.22
C THR A 76 0.94 2.77 -9.46
N PHE A 77 0.38 3.79 -10.10
CA PHE A 77 -1.04 3.71 -10.47
C PHE A 77 -1.30 4.20 -11.89
N THR A 78 -2.32 3.56 -12.48
CA THR A 78 -2.96 3.94 -13.73
C THR A 78 -4.37 4.42 -13.43
N LYS A 79 -5.11 4.79 -14.48
CA LYS A 79 -6.50 5.21 -14.36
C LYS A 79 -7.41 4.09 -13.87
N GLU A 80 -6.99 2.84 -14.09
CA GLU A 80 -7.75 1.63 -13.80
C GLU A 80 -7.36 0.98 -12.48
N GLN A 81 -6.08 1.04 -12.08
CA GLN A 81 -5.57 0.28 -10.94
C GLN A 81 -4.29 0.85 -10.31
N PHE A 82 -4.11 0.54 -9.03
CA PHE A 82 -2.84 0.56 -8.33
C PHE A 82 -2.11 -0.77 -8.53
N LEU A 83 -0.81 -0.68 -8.79
CA LEU A 83 0.15 -1.77 -8.87
C LEU A 83 1.08 -1.64 -7.67
N VAL A 84 0.95 -2.56 -6.72
CA VAL A 84 1.77 -2.60 -5.51
C VAL A 84 2.81 -3.69 -5.68
N ALA A 85 4.03 -3.27 -6.04
CA ALA A 85 5.17 -4.15 -6.18
C ALA A 85 5.87 -4.33 -4.83
N LEU A 86 6.03 -5.59 -4.45
CA LEU A 86 6.63 -6.04 -3.21
C LEU A 86 8.09 -6.46 -3.44
N PRO A 87 8.88 -6.58 -2.36
CA PRO A 87 10.32 -6.84 -2.45
C PRO A 87 10.68 -8.19 -3.04
N ASP A 88 9.77 -9.16 -2.91
CA ASP A 88 9.89 -10.51 -3.48
C ASP A 88 9.56 -10.55 -4.98
N GLY A 89 9.21 -9.40 -5.57
CA GLY A 89 8.81 -9.26 -6.97
C GLY A 89 7.32 -9.53 -7.22
N LEU A 90 6.54 -9.89 -6.19
CA LEU A 90 5.09 -10.03 -6.36
C LEU A 90 4.45 -8.66 -6.60
N VAL A 91 3.46 -8.63 -7.50
CA VAL A 91 2.67 -7.43 -7.76
C VAL A 91 1.21 -7.68 -7.38
N ILE A 92 0.69 -6.86 -6.46
CA ILE A 92 -0.72 -6.85 -6.08
C ILE A 92 -1.44 -5.78 -6.91
N HIS A 93 -2.56 -6.18 -7.52
CA HIS A 93 -3.41 -5.31 -8.33
C HIS A 93 -4.63 -4.87 -7.52
N PHE A 94 -4.83 -3.56 -7.38
CA PHE A 94 -5.99 -2.99 -6.70
C PHE A 94 -6.72 -1.99 -7.60
N PRO A 95 -8.05 -2.05 -7.76
CA PRO A 95 -8.75 -1.14 -8.65
C PRO A 95 -8.67 0.32 -8.17
N ASN A 96 -8.35 1.24 -9.07
CA ASN A 96 -8.51 2.68 -8.86
C ASN A 96 -9.99 3.03 -9.04
N ARG A 97 -10.77 2.86 -7.98
CA ARG A 97 -12.24 3.03 -8.02
C ARG A 97 -12.67 4.49 -8.19
N GLN A 98 -11.87 5.42 -7.67
CA GLN A 98 -12.14 6.85 -7.81
C GLN A 98 -11.81 7.36 -9.22
N ARG A 99 -10.94 6.65 -9.96
CA ARG A 99 -10.47 7.02 -11.31
C ARG A 99 -9.79 8.39 -11.36
N ASP A 100 -9.29 8.85 -10.22
CA ASP A 100 -8.50 10.07 -10.16
C ASP A 100 -7.16 9.87 -10.85
N GLU A 101 -6.64 10.96 -11.38
CA GLU A 101 -5.36 10.99 -12.09
C GLU A 101 -4.24 11.62 -11.25
N ASN A 102 -4.57 12.07 -10.03
CA ASN A 102 -3.66 12.70 -9.08
C ASN A 102 -4.19 12.63 -7.64
N TYR A 103 -3.39 12.04 -6.73
CA TYR A 103 -3.62 12.00 -5.29
C TYR A 103 -2.67 12.96 -4.54
N LYS A 104 -3.06 13.46 -3.35
CA LYS A 104 -2.37 14.56 -2.67
C LYS A 104 -2.30 14.48 -1.15
#